data_AF-A0A358MDF4-F1
#
_entry.id   AF-A0A358MDF4-F1
#
_cell.length_a   1.000
_cell.length_b   1.000
_cell.length_c   1.000
_cell.angle_alpha   90.00
_cell.angle_beta   90.00
_cell.angle_gamma   90.00
#
_symmetry.space_group_name_H-M   'P 1'
#
loop_
_entity.id
_entity.type
_entity.pdbx_description
1 polymer ?
#
loop_
_entity_poly.entity_id
_entity_poly.type
_entity_poly.pdbx_seq_one_letter_code
_entity_poly.pdbx_strand_id
1 'polypeptide(L)'
;VWGGNGFTPGRFPRTEVFELPFMVQDARAASAAYWQMFESQMKDTDFKDVKILATWVHGPGMLHTNKPVSQPSDLNGMKIRGGSRMVNQLLEKLGAVPVGMPVTAIPESLSKGVIDGATIPWEVTTSLKVPELVKNHTEFDGPAIYNLTFVLAMN
;
A
#
# COMPACT_ATOMS: atom_id res chain seq x y z
N VAL A 1 -6.75 -4.43 17.65
CA VAL A 1 -5.74 -3.62 16.93
C VAL A 1 -5.96 -3.78 15.44
N TRP A 2 -6.08 -2.67 14.71
CA TRP A 2 -6.07 -2.65 13.25
C TRP A 2 -4.70 -2.17 12.77
N GLY A 3 -4.15 -2.79 11.73
CA GLY A 3 -2.88 -2.36 11.15
C GLY A 3 -2.62 -2.95 9.77
N GLY A 4 -1.78 -2.26 8.98
CA GLY A 4 -1.24 -2.78 7.73
C GLY A 4 -0.02 -3.65 8.00
N ASN A 5 0.04 -4.84 7.42
CA ASN A 5 1.14 -5.79 7.67
C ASN A 5 2.48 -5.25 7.18
N GLY A 6 2.47 -4.49 6.08
CA GLY A 6 3.65 -3.86 5.48
C GLY A 6 4.36 -2.84 6.38
N PHE A 7 3.75 -2.40 7.49
CA PHE A 7 4.38 -1.47 8.44
C PHE A 7 5.44 -2.13 9.31
N THR A 8 5.46 -3.47 9.37
CA THR A 8 6.51 -4.27 10.00
C THR A 8 7.14 -5.17 8.92
N PRO A 9 8.05 -4.64 8.09
CA PRO A 9 8.59 -5.35 6.93
C PRO A 9 9.15 -6.73 7.29
N GLY A 10 8.78 -7.75 6.52
CA GLY A 10 9.26 -9.13 6.68
C GLY A 10 8.64 -9.90 7.85
N ARG A 11 7.78 -9.30 8.69
CA ARG A 11 7.10 -10.01 9.79
C ARG A 11 6.02 -10.97 9.30
N PHE A 12 5.27 -10.60 8.25
CA PHE A 12 4.17 -11.39 7.68
C PHE A 12 4.40 -11.65 6.19
N PRO A 13 5.48 -12.37 5.82
CA PRO A 13 5.97 -12.41 4.44
C PRO A 13 4.98 -13.07 3.47
N ARG A 14 4.16 -14.01 3.92
CA ARG A 14 3.17 -14.68 3.04
C ARG A 14 2.05 -13.75 2.58
N THR A 15 1.72 -12.72 3.36
CA THR A 15 0.64 -11.78 2.98
C THR A 15 1.06 -10.89 1.82
N GLU A 16 2.37 -10.72 1.63
CA GLU A 16 2.94 -9.85 0.60
C GLU A 16 2.66 -10.32 -0.83
N VAL A 17 2.20 -11.57 -1.03
CA VAL A 17 1.74 -12.04 -2.35
C VAL A 17 0.64 -11.14 -2.92
N PHE A 18 -0.25 -10.60 -2.06
CA PHE A 18 -1.31 -9.68 -2.46
C PHE A 18 -0.81 -8.26 -2.77
N GLU A 19 0.45 -7.97 -2.47
CA GLU A 19 1.08 -6.67 -2.71
C GLU A 19 1.93 -6.67 -3.99
N LEU A 20 2.00 -7.82 -4.70
CA LEU A 20 2.67 -7.93 -5.98
C LEU A 20 1.93 -7.13 -7.07
N PRO A 21 2.66 -6.61 -8.08
CA PRO A 21 2.04 -5.81 -9.13
C PRO A 21 0.99 -6.59 -9.92
N PHE A 22 -0.18 -5.96 -10.14
CA PHE A 22 -1.29 -6.51 -10.92
C PHE A 22 -1.91 -7.80 -10.35
N MET A 23 -1.66 -8.11 -9.08
CA MET A 23 -2.18 -9.32 -8.43
C MET A 23 -3.69 -9.26 -8.15
N VAL A 24 -4.23 -8.06 -7.90
CA VAL A 24 -5.60 -7.88 -7.42
C VAL A 24 -6.41 -7.09 -8.44
N GLN A 25 -7.52 -7.69 -8.91
CA GLN A 25 -8.48 -7.02 -9.77
C GLN A 25 -9.71 -6.50 -9.00
N ASP A 26 -10.18 -7.26 -8.02
CA ASP A 26 -11.31 -6.90 -7.16
C ASP A 26 -10.94 -7.05 -5.68
N ALA A 27 -11.05 -5.96 -4.92
CA ALA A 27 -10.63 -5.93 -3.53
C ALA A 27 -11.49 -6.83 -2.64
N ARG A 28 -12.77 -7.02 -2.97
CA ARG A 28 -13.67 -7.90 -2.21
C ARG A 28 -13.26 -9.37 -2.38
N ALA A 29 -13.10 -9.83 -3.62
CA ALA A 29 -12.64 -11.18 -3.93
C ALA A 29 -11.25 -11.45 -3.35
N ALA A 30 -10.32 -10.50 -3.48
CA ALA A 30 -8.98 -10.61 -2.91
C ALA A 30 -9.00 -10.68 -1.37
N SER A 31 -9.87 -9.92 -0.70
CA SER A 31 -10.02 -9.99 0.75
C SER A 31 -10.57 -11.35 1.21
N ALA A 32 -11.53 -11.92 0.47
CA ALA A 32 -12.03 -13.28 0.74
C ALA A 32 -10.93 -14.34 0.52
N ALA A 33 -10.15 -14.22 -0.56
CA ALA A 33 -9.02 -15.11 -0.82
C ALA A 33 -7.93 -14.99 0.27
N TYR A 34 -7.64 -13.77 0.72
CA TYR A 34 -6.69 -13.52 1.81
C TYR A 34 -7.17 -14.17 3.11
N TRP A 35 -8.46 -14.06 3.44
CA TRP A 35 -9.03 -14.74 4.62
C TRP A 35 -8.90 -16.26 4.53
N GLN A 36 -9.22 -16.86 3.38
CA GLN A 36 -9.06 -18.30 3.18
C GLN A 36 -7.59 -18.75 3.29
N MET A 37 -6.66 -17.99 2.73
CA MET A 37 -5.23 -18.24 2.87
C MET A 37 -4.78 -18.13 4.33
N PHE A 38 -5.32 -17.16 5.07
CA PHE A 38 -5.04 -17.02 6.49
C PHE A 38 -5.49 -18.26 7.27
N GLU A 39 -6.75 -18.66 7.13
CA GLU A 39 -7.30 -19.79 7.87
C GLU A 39 -6.59 -21.11 7.56
N SER A 40 -6.24 -21.33 6.29
CA SER A 40 -5.66 -22.60 5.84
C SER A 40 -4.15 -22.69 6.03
N GLN A 41 -3.42 -21.57 6.03
CA GLN A 41 -1.96 -21.60 5.93
C GLN A 41 -1.20 -20.72 6.92
N MET A 42 -1.83 -19.73 7.56
CA MET A 42 -1.10 -18.72 8.34
C MET A 42 -1.55 -18.58 9.80
N LYS A 43 -2.76 -19.04 10.13
CA LYS A 43 -3.34 -18.91 11.47
C LYS A 43 -2.43 -19.48 12.57
N ASP A 44 -1.92 -20.68 12.36
CA ASP A 44 -1.09 -21.38 13.36
C ASP A 44 0.43 -21.21 13.10
N THR A 45 0.81 -20.38 12.12
CA THR A 45 2.20 -20.08 11.79
C THR A 45 2.51 -18.58 11.91
N ASP A 46 2.23 -17.81 10.87
CA ASP A 46 2.61 -16.40 10.72
C ASP A 46 1.88 -15.52 11.77
N PHE A 47 0.67 -15.93 12.18
CA PHE A 47 -0.19 -15.20 13.11
C PHE A 47 -0.44 -15.95 14.44
N LYS A 48 0.33 -16.98 14.76
CA LYS A 48 0.10 -17.85 15.93
C LYS A 48 0.04 -17.11 17.29
N ASP A 49 0.68 -15.94 17.37
CA ASP A 49 0.81 -15.15 18.60
C ASP A 49 -0.36 -14.15 18.79
N VAL A 50 -1.31 -14.08 17.85
CA VAL A 50 -2.43 -13.12 17.87
C VAL A 50 -3.73 -13.72 17.37
N LYS A 51 -4.86 -13.30 17.96
CA LYS A 51 -6.18 -13.69 17.47
C LYS A 51 -6.61 -12.78 16.31
N ILE A 52 -6.50 -13.27 15.08
CA ILE A 52 -7.02 -12.52 13.92
C ILE A 52 -8.55 -12.66 13.84
N LEU A 53 -9.22 -11.51 13.71
CA LEU A 53 -10.66 -11.37 13.55
C LEU A 53 -11.08 -11.15 12.09
N ALA A 54 -10.22 -10.49 11.30
CA ALA A 54 -10.44 -10.25 9.88
C ALA A 54 -9.12 -9.94 9.16
N THR A 55 -9.07 -10.25 7.87
CA THR A 55 -7.98 -9.91 6.96
C THR A 55 -8.56 -9.34 5.66
N TRP A 56 -7.93 -8.32 5.09
CA TRP A 56 -8.40 -7.72 3.83
C TRP A 56 -7.30 -6.96 3.11
N VAL A 57 -7.63 -6.49 1.91
CA VAL A 57 -6.85 -5.51 1.14
C VAL A 57 -7.67 -4.25 0.92
N HIS A 58 -7.02 -3.10 0.72
CA HIS A 58 -7.70 -1.88 0.29
C HIS A 58 -8.09 -1.93 -1.21
N GLY A 59 -8.83 -0.92 -1.70
CA GLY A 59 -9.07 -0.73 -3.16
C GLY A 59 -7.78 -0.51 -3.97
N PRO A 60 -7.83 -0.35 -5.31
CA PRO A 60 -6.61 -0.16 -6.10
C PRO A 60 -5.75 1.01 -5.60
N GLY A 61 -4.44 0.78 -5.43
CA GLY A 61 -3.51 1.82 -5.03
C GLY A 61 -3.16 2.75 -6.20
N MET A 62 -3.20 4.06 -5.95
CA MET A 62 -2.95 5.11 -6.94
C MET A 62 -1.70 5.92 -6.59
N LEU A 63 -1.26 6.77 -7.53
CA LEU A 63 -0.18 7.75 -7.30
C LEU A 63 -0.79 9.14 -7.10
N HIS A 64 -0.36 9.83 -6.04
CA HIS A 64 -0.71 11.23 -5.79
C HIS A 64 0.57 12.05 -5.66
N THR A 65 0.81 12.99 -6.57
CA THR A 65 2.13 13.59 -6.78
C THR A 65 2.07 15.11 -7.01
N ASN A 66 3.15 15.80 -6.64
CA ASN A 66 3.32 17.24 -6.86
C ASN A 66 3.55 17.61 -8.34
N LYS A 67 3.99 16.66 -9.16
CA LYS A 67 4.16 16.77 -10.63
C LYS A 67 3.35 15.67 -11.33
N PRO A 68 2.88 15.90 -12.58
CA PRO A 68 2.18 14.88 -13.36
C PRO A 68 3.03 13.62 -13.58
N VAL A 69 2.40 12.45 -13.58
CA VAL A 69 3.00 11.16 -13.95
C VAL A 69 2.07 10.49 -14.96
N SER A 70 2.46 10.41 -16.22
CA SER A 70 1.68 9.74 -17.28
C SER A 70 2.38 8.50 -17.83
N GLN A 71 3.68 8.35 -17.57
CA GLN A 71 4.51 7.22 -17.98
C GLN A 71 5.54 6.89 -16.90
N PRO A 72 6.07 5.64 -16.84
CA PRO A 72 7.03 5.24 -15.82
C PRO A 72 8.26 6.15 -15.71
N SER A 73 8.79 6.66 -16.82
CA SER A 73 9.97 7.55 -16.83
C SER A 73 9.76 8.88 -16.09
N ASP A 74 8.52 9.31 -15.87
CA ASP A 74 8.23 10.52 -15.11
C ASP A 74 8.52 10.35 -13.61
N LEU A 75 8.58 9.10 -13.12
CA LEU A 75 8.90 8.78 -11.73
C LEU A 75 10.40 8.85 -11.43
N ASN A 76 11.26 8.95 -12.44
CA ASN A 76 12.72 8.92 -12.28
C ASN A 76 13.20 9.99 -11.29
N GLY A 77 13.77 9.54 -10.17
CA GLY A 77 14.31 10.41 -9.12
C GLY A 77 13.26 11.06 -8.21
N MET A 78 11.96 10.85 -8.44
CA MET A 78 10.91 11.35 -7.55
C MET A 78 10.95 10.59 -6.22
N LYS A 79 10.89 11.30 -5.09
CA LYS A 79 10.80 10.69 -3.76
C LYS A 79 9.36 10.29 -3.48
N ILE A 80 9.01 9.03 -3.68
CA ILE A 80 7.63 8.56 -3.54
C ILE A 80 7.48 7.73 -2.27
N ARG A 81 6.49 8.06 -1.44
CA ARG A 81 6.16 7.23 -0.28
C ARG A 81 5.60 5.89 -0.74
N GLY A 82 6.20 4.80 -0.24
CA GLY A 82 5.64 3.45 -0.30
C GLY A 82 5.20 2.94 1.07
N GLY A 83 4.13 2.13 1.09
CA GLY A 83 3.52 1.63 2.32
C GLY A 83 3.99 0.28 2.81
N SER A 84 4.82 -0.41 2.02
CA SER A 84 5.43 -1.71 2.37
C SER A 84 6.73 -1.90 1.60
N ARG A 85 7.48 -2.95 1.94
CA ARG A 85 8.70 -3.30 1.18
C ARG A 85 8.41 -3.70 -0.27
N MET A 86 7.27 -4.34 -0.55
CA MET A 86 6.90 -4.73 -1.92
C MET A 86 6.61 -3.50 -2.78
N VAL A 87 5.86 -2.54 -2.23
CA VAL A 87 5.59 -1.27 -2.92
C VAL A 87 6.88 -0.47 -3.13
N ASN A 88 7.79 -0.46 -2.15
CA ASN A 88 9.09 0.20 -2.33
C ASN A 88 9.91 -0.42 -3.47
N GLN A 89 9.94 -1.75 -3.57
CA GLN A 89 10.63 -2.45 -4.67
C GLN A 89 9.98 -2.16 -6.03
N LEU A 90 8.65 -2.07 -6.09
CA LEU A 90 7.93 -1.64 -7.29
C LEU A 90 8.36 -0.22 -7.69
N LEU A 91 8.34 0.73 -6.75
CA LEU A 91 8.72 2.12 -7.00
C LEU A 91 10.16 2.24 -7.49
N GLU A 92 11.10 1.51 -6.89
CA GLU A 92 12.51 1.46 -7.34
C GLU A 92 12.63 0.93 -8.77
N LYS A 93 11.89 -0.12 -9.13
CA LYS A 93 11.84 -0.64 -10.52
C LYS A 93 11.26 0.35 -11.52
N LEU A 94 10.40 1.26 -11.06
CA LEU A 94 9.84 2.34 -11.86
C LEU A 94 10.75 3.59 -11.89
N GLY A 95 11.92 3.56 -11.24
CA GLY A 95 12.90 4.64 -11.23
C GLY A 95 12.69 5.70 -10.14
N ALA A 96 11.65 5.56 -9.31
CA ALA A 96 11.46 6.43 -8.15
C ALA A 96 12.48 6.13 -7.04
N VAL A 97 12.64 7.10 -6.14
CA VAL A 97 13.34 6.92 -4.86
C VAL A 97 12.29 6.61 -3.79
N PRO A 98 12.10 5.34 -3.40
CA PRO A 98 11.08 4.97 -2.43
C PRO A 98 11.41 5.49 -1.03
N VAL A 99 10.42 6.07 -0.35
CA VAL A 99 10.51 6.48 1.06
C VAL A 99 9.49 5.71 1.89
N GLY A 100 9.95 4.69 2.61
CA GLY A 100 9.09 3.86 3.45
C GLY A 100 8.63 4.57 4.72
N MET A 101 7.32 4.74 4.90
CA MET A 101 6.75 5.30 6.13
C MET A 101 5.25 4.94 6.31
N PRO A 102 4.74 4.96 7.57
CA PRO A 102 3.31 4.81 7.84
C PRO A 102 2.46 5.87 7.16
N VAL A 103 1.20 5.53 6.87
CA VAL A 103 0.26 6.41 6.16
C VAL A 103 0.02 7.73 6.91
N THR A 104 0.09 7.73 8.23
CA THR A 104 -0.10 8.90 9.09
C THR A 104 1.01 9.95 8.95
N ALA A 105 2.17 9.59 8.41
CA ALA A 105 3.29 10.51 8.18
C ALA A 105 3.22 11.24 6.82
N ILE A 106 2.28 10.85 5.94
CA ILE A 106 2.14 11.42 4.59
C ILE A 106 1.90 12.94 4.62
N PRO A 107 0.95 13.49 5.43
CA PRO A 107 0.64 14.91 5.35
C PRO A 107 1.85 15.79 5.68
N GLU A 108 2.52 15.51 6.80
CA GLU A 108 3.72 16.24 7.21
C GLU A 108 4.87 16.10 6.18
N SER A 109 5.07 14.90 5.64
CA SER A 109 6.15 14.63 4.69
C SER A 109 5.94 15.33 3.35
N LEU A 110 4.70 15.42 2.86
CA LEU A 110 4.35 16.21 1.68
C LEU A 110 4.52 17.71 1.97
N SER A 111 3.98 18.21 3.09
CA SER A 111 4.08 19.63 3.46
C SER A 111 5.53 20.11 3.60
N LYS A 112 6.43 19.26 4.11
CA LYS A 112 7.85 19.56 4.27
C LYS A 112 8.69 19.28 3.01
N GLY A 113 8.11 18.75 1.94
CA GLY A 113 8.84 18.39 0.72
C GLY A 113 9.82 17.21 0.91
N VAL A 114 9.62 16.40 1.95
CA VAL A 114 10.40 15.17 2.18
C VAL A 114 10.10 14.17 1.07
N ILE A 115 8.84 14.08 0.65
CA ILE A 115 8.36 13.27 -0.48
C ILE A 115 7.69 14.16 -1.53
N ASP A 116 7.82 13.76 -2.79
CA ASP A 116 7.19 14.39 -3.95
C ASP A 116 5.78 13.84 -4.22
N GLY A 117 5.46 12.69 -3.63
CA GLY A 117 4.16 12.06 -3.73
C GLY A 117 4.04 10.82 -2.86
N ALA A 118 2.87 10.21 -2.89
CA ALA A 118 2.56 9.01 -2.12
C ALA A 118 1.72 8.02 -2.91
N THR A 119 1.95 6.73 -2.64
CA THR A 119 1.06 5.65 -3.06
C THR A 119 -0.01 5.41 -1.98
N ILE A 120 -1.28 5.64 -2.30
CA ILE A 120 -2.45 5.30 -1.45
C ILE A 120 -3.70 5.05 -2.32
N PRO A 121 -4.73 4.32 -1.83
CA PRO A 121 -6.03 4.26 -2.50
C PRO A 121 -6.84 5.54 -2.25
N TRP A 122 -7.84 5.81 -3.10
CA TRP A 122 -8.70 6.98 -3.00
C TRP A 122 -9.39 7.15 -1.65
N GLU A 123 -9.84 6.05 -1.04
CA GLU A 123 -10.64 6.05 0.20
C GLU A 123 -9.96 6.74 1.41
N VAL A 124 -8.63 6.85 1.44
CA VAL A 124 -7.89 7.47 2.55
C VAL A 124 -7.43 8.91 2.25
N THR A 125 -7.53 9.37 1.00
CA THR A 125 -6.97 10.65 0.54
C THR A 125 -7.57 11.86 1.29
N THR A 126 -8.90 11.90 1.45
CA THR A 126 -9.63 12.99 2.12
C THR A 126 -9.24 13.11 3.59
N SER A 127 -9.17 11.99 4.31
CA SER A 127 -8.82 11.96 5.74
C SER A 127 -7.40 12.49 5.99
N LEU A 128 -6.51 12.35 5.01
CA LEU A 128 -5.13 12.83 5.04
C LEU A 128 -4.96 14.20 4.38
N LYS A 129 -6.04 14.80 3.84
CA LYS A 129 -6.01 16.05 3.09
C LYS A 129 -5.03 16.05 1.91
N VAL A 130 -4.78 14.89 1.31
CA VAL A 130 -3.83 14.74 0.18
C VAL A 130 -4.20 15.64 -1.00
N PRO A 131 -5.49 15.81 -1.38
CA PRO A 131 -5.87 16.75 -2.45
C PRO A 131 -5.53 18.23 -2.17
N GLU A 132 -5.29 18.62 -0.91
CA GLU A 132 -4.83 19.96 -0.55
C GLU A 132 -3.32 20.10 -0.75
N LEU A 133 -2.56 19.01 -0.59
CA LEU A 133 -1.11 18.96 -0.59
C LEU A 133 -0.49 18.69 -1.97
N VAL A 134 -1.17 17.91 -2.81
CA VAL A 134 -0.77 17.58 -4.17
C VAL A 134 -1.97 17.57 -5.11
N LYS A 135 -1.75 17.91 -6.38
CA LYS A 135 -2.84 18.14 -7.36
C LYS A 135 -2.90 17.15 -8.51
N ASN A 136 -1.89 16.28 -8.64
CA ASN A 136 -1.84 15.29 -9.70
C ASN A 136 -2.14 13.92 -9.12
N HIS A 137 -3.00 13.18 -9.83
CA HIS A 137 -3.45 11.86 -9.44
C HIS A 137 -3.42 10.97 -10.67
N THR A 138 -2.66 9.87 -10.59
CA THR A 138 -2.53 8.90 -11.68
C THR A 138 -3.20 7.62 -11.26
N GLU A 139 -4.19 7.22 -12.05
CA GLU A 139 -4.96 5.99 -11.91
C GLU A 139 -4.58 4.99 -13.00
N PHE A 140 -5.00 3.74 -12.81
CA PHE A 140 -4.67 2.63 -13.69
C PHE A 140 -5.94 1.89 -14.08
N ASP A 141 -6.09 1.62 -15.38
CA ASP A 141 -7.13 0.73 -15.88
C ASP A 141 -6.75 -0.73 -15.61
N GLY A 142 -7.75 -1.59 -15.37
CA GLY A 142 -7.54 -3.01 -15.16
C GLY A 142 -7.12 -3.37 -13.73
N PRO A 143 -6.32 -4.44 -13.53
CA PRO A 143 -5.84 -4.84 -12.21
C PRO A 143 -5.05 -3.75 -11.50
N ALA A 144 -5.15 -3.69 -10.19
CA ALA A 144 -4.45 -2.71 -9.37
C ALA A 144 -2.93 -2.88 -9.51
N ILE A 145 -2.20 -1.78 -9.70
CA ILE A 145 -0.73 -1.81 -9.76
C ILE A 145 -0.12 -2.28 -8.44
N TYR A 146 -0.80 -2.10 -7.30
CA TYR A 146 -0.51 -2.75 -6.04
C TYR A 146 -1.73 -2.67 -5.09
N ASN A 147 -1.71 -3.49 -4.05
CA ASN A 147 -2.51 -3.32 -2.85
C ASN A 147 -1.63 -3.47 -1.60
N LEU A 148 -2.16 -3.10 -0.43
CA LEU A 148 -1.58 -3.48 0.86
C LEU A 148 -2.53 -4.40 1.61
N THR A 149 -1.95 -5.23 2.47
CA THR A 149 -2.68 -6.16 3.34
C THR A 149 -2.91 -5.60 4.73
N PHE A 150 -4.10 -5.82 5.27
CA PHE A 150 -4.53 -5.37 6.59
C PHE A 150 -5.05 -6.54 7.42
N VAL A 151 -4.91 -6.39 8.74
CA VAL A 151 -5.50 -7.29 9.73
C VAL A 151 -6.22 -6.52 10.82
N LEU A 152 -7.28 -7.14 11.34
CA LEU A 152 -7.87 -6.79 12.62
C LEU A 152 -7.53 -7.92 13.60
N ALA A 153 -6.74 -7.60 14.62
CA ALA A 153 -6.26 -8.54 15.62
C ALA A 153 -6.82 -8.22 17.01
N MET A 154 -6.96 -9.25 17.84
CA MET A 154 -7.32 -9.21 19.26
C MET A 154 -6.22 -9.95 20.04
N ASN A 155 -6.04 -9.56 21.30
CA ASN A 155 -5.21 -10.31 22.25
C ASN A 155 -6.02 -11.48 22.81
#